data_AF-A0A537T3N5-F1
#
_entry.id   AF-A0A537T3N5-F1
#
_cell.length_a   1.000
_cell.length_b   1.000
_cell.length_c   1.000
_cell.angle_alpha   90.00
_cell.angle_beta   90.00
_cell.angle_gamma   90.00
#
_symmetry.space_group_name_H-M   'P 1'
#
loop_
_entity.id
_entity.type
_entity.pdbx_description
1 polymer ?
#
loop_
_entity_poly.entity_id
_entity_poly.type
_entity_poly.pdbx_seq_one_letter_code
_entity_poly.pdbx_strand_id
1 'polypeptide(L)'
;MNRVLTAAAYAMHNMPFGTTFTSPMLTDEDAYDVAAYIVSQSRPQKRDLAKDFPIPLQKPVDTGYGPYADGFSTEQHKFGPFEPIRVRVKELAAASGTTHAGGPDHASDETDRVK
;
A
#
# COMPACT_ATOMS: atom_id res chain seq x y z
N MET A 1 -7.68 3.28 8.37
CA MET A 1 -6.63 3.42 7.35
C MET A 1 -5.29 3.04 7.99
N ASN A 2 -4.64 1.99 7.52
CA ASN A 2 -3.42 1.39 8.08
C ASN A 2 -2.29 1.21 7.04
N ARG A 3 -2.55 1.58 5.79
CA ARG A 3 -1.69 1.41 4.62
C ARG A 3 -1.20 2.77 4.17
N VAL A 4 0.12 2.95 4.06
CA VAL A 4 0.71 4.29 3.88
C VAL A 4 0.43 4.88 2.50
N LEU A 5 0.42 4.08 1.43
CA LEU A 5 0.17 4.60 0.08
C LEU A 5 -1.30 5.04 -0.07
N THR A 6 -2.22 4.26 0.48
CA THR A 6 -3.65 4.62 0.52
C THR A 6 -3.87 5.88 1.38
N ALA A 7 -3.17 5.99 2.50
CA ALA A 7 -3.23 7.18 3.36
C ALA A 7 -2.66 8.43 2.69
N ALA A 8 -1.55 8.30 1.97
CA ALA A 8 -0.93 9.41 1.24
C ALA A 8 -1.86 9.92 0.14
N ALA A 9 -2.42 9.02 -0.68
CA ALA A 9 -3.39 9.39 -1.72
C ALA A 9 -4.64 10.07 -1.12
N TYR A 10 -5.14 9.58 0.02
CA TYR A 10 -6.26 10.22 0.69
C TYR A 10 -5.90 11.61 1.22
N ALA A 11 -4.74 11.75 1.88
CA ALA A 11 -4.27 13.02 2.40
C ALA A 11 -4.10 14.05 1.28
N MET A 12 -3.46 13.69 0.18
CA MET A 12 -3.23 14.58 -0.97
C MET A 12 -4.52 15.13 -1.56
N HIS A 13 -5.55 14.27 -1.73
CA HIS A 13 -6.76 14.64 -2.47
C HIS A 13 -7.93 15.12 -1.61
N ASN A 14 -7.91 14.86 -0.31
CA ASN A 14 -9.03 15.15 0.60
C ASN A 14 -8.63 15.92 1.85
N MET A 15 -7.34 16.23 2.05
CA MET A 15 -6.87 17.00 3.20
C MET A 15 -5.97 18.17 2.78
N PRO A 16 -6.06 19.31 3.51
CA PRO A 16 -7.01 19.64 4.58
C PRO A 16 -8.44 19.89 4.05
N PHE A 17 -9.40 20.11 4.95
CA PHE A 17 -10.80 20.38 4.58
C PHE A 17 -10.90 21.51 3.55
N GLY A 18 -11.60 21.26 2.44
CA GLY A 18 -11.70 22.16 1.29
C GLY A 18 -10.79 21.79 0.11
N THR A 19 -9.89 20.82 0.29
CA THR A 19 -9.08 20.25 -0.81
C THR A 19 -9.96 19.46 -1.78
N THR A 20 -9.70 19.62 -3.07
CA THR A 20 -10.32 18.83 -4.14
C THR A 20 -9.26 18.11 -4.95
N PHE A 21 -9.67 17.08 -5.70
CA PHE A 21 -8.75 16.33 -6.56
C PHE A 21 -7.99 17.22 -7.56
N THR A 22 -8.63 18.27 -8.08
CA THR A 22 -8.02 19.20 -9.05
C THR A 22 -7.19 20.30 -8.41
N SER A 23 -7.25 20.45 -7.10
CA SER A 23 -6.52 21.49 -6.35
C SER A 23 -5.93 20.91 -5.06
N PRO A 24 -4.97 19.96 -5.17
CA PRO A 24 -4.27 19.44 -4.00
C PRO A 24 -3.46 20.54 -3.33
N MET A 25 -3.51 20.59 -1.99
CA MET A 25 -2.73 21.54 -1.18
C MET A 25 -1.39 20.97 -0.72
N LEU A 26 -1.25 19.64 -0.70
CA LEU A 26 -0.04 18.92 -0.29
C LEU A 26 0.69 18.39 -1.51
N THR A 27 2.01 18.35 -1.44
CA THR A 27 2.86 17.61 -2.40
C THR A 27 2.75 16.11 -2.15
N ASP A 28 3.20 15.29 -3.11
CA ASP A 28 3.22 13.83 -2.96
C ASP A 28 4.09 13.42 -1.76
N GLU A 29 5.22 14.11 -1.58
CA GLU A 29 6.15 13.90 -0.46
C GLU A 29 5.53 14.29 0.88
N ASP A 30 4.92 15.47 0.99
CA ASP A 30 4.26 15.91 2.23
C ASP A 30 3.10 14.98 2.60
N ALA A 31 2.32 14.55 1.60
CA ALA A 31 1.23 13.61 1.80
C ALA A 31 1.75 12.26 2.29
N TYR A 32 2.90 11.81 1.79
CA TYR A 32 3.58 10.59 2.24
C TYR A 32 4.07 10.70 3.69
N ASP A 33 4.71 11.80 4.07
CA ASP A 33 5.20 12.03 5.42
C ASP A 33 4.05 12.11 6.45
N VAL A 34 2.99 12.84 6.11
CA VAL A 34 1.76 12.90 6.93
C VAL A 34 1.15 11.51 7.07
N ALA A 35 1.07 10.74 5.99
CA ALA A 35 0.56 9.38 6.02
C ALA A 35 1.42 8.44 6.90
N ALA A 36 2.75 8.51 6.78
CA ALA A 36 3.68 7.73 7.58
C ALA A 36 3.51 8.04 9.08
N TYR A 37 3.38 9.32 9.43
CA TYR A 37 3.10 9.75 10.80
C TYR A 37 1.76 9.23 11.33
N ILE A 38 0.70 9.25 10.52
CA ILE A 38 -0.64 8.76 10.92
C ILE A 38 -0.65 7.24 11.09
N VAL A 39 0.07 6.51 10.25
CA VAL A 39 0.16 5.03 10.24
C VAL A 39 1.11 4.52 11.34
N SER A 40 2.03 5.34 11.84
CA SER A 40 2.91 4.99 12.96
C SER A 40 2.19 4.99 14.32
N GLN A 41 1.07 5.70 14.45
CA GLN A 41 0.31 5.80 15.69
C GLN A 41 -0.29 4.47 16.14
N SER A 42 -0.34 4.24 17.45
CA SER A 42 -0.96 3.05 18.06
C SER A 42 -2.46 3.01 17.79
N ARG A 43 -2.97 1.84 17.39
CA ARG A 43 -4.39 1.61 17.04
C ARG A 43 -4.80 0.20 17.46
N PRO A 44 -6.11 -0.03 17.73
CA PRO A 44 -6.63 -1.37 17.96
C PRO A 44 -6.32 -2.32 16.80
N GLN A 45 -5.80 -3.51 17.13
CA GLN A 45 -5.44 -4.53 16.15
C GLN A 45 -6.61 -5.49 15.94
N LYS A 46 -6.92 -5.79 14.67
CA LYS A 46 -7.88 -6.83 14.32
C LYS A 46 -7.29 -8.19 14.66
N ARG A 47 -8.13 -9.13 15.09
CA ARG A 47 -7.73 -10.54 15.28
C ARG A 47 -7.55 -11.23 13.92
N ASP A 48 -6.73 -12.28 13.88
CA ASP A 48 -6.57 -13.17 12.73
C ASP A 48 -6.10 -12.50 11.42
N LEU A 49 -5.25 -11.48 11.50
CA LEU A 49 -4.71 -10.74 10.34
C LEU A 49 -4.09 -11.64 9.25
N ALA A 50 -3.55 -12.80 9.63
CA ALA A 50 -2.99 -13.76 8.68
C ALA A 50 -4.04 -14.33 7.70
N LYS A 51 -5.34 -14.26 8.02
CA LYS A 51 -6.44 -14.76 7.19
C LYS A 51 -6.99 -13.72 6.21
N ASP A 52 -6.59 -12.45 6.33
CA ASP A 52 -7.12 -11.39 5.45
C ASP A 52 -6.74 -11.62 3.98
N PHE A 53 -5.57 -12.23 3.74
CA PHE A 53 -5.07 -12.55 2.40
C PHE A 53 -4.76 -14.04 2.28
N PRO A 54 -5.73 -14.86 1.82
CA PRO A 54 -5.55 -16.30 1.65
C PRO A 54 -4.40 -16.66 0.70
N ILE A 55 -4.16 -15.80 -0.30
CA ILE A 55 -3.04 -15.90 -1.23
C ILE A 55 -2.05 -14.78 -0.87
N PRO A 56 -0.89 -15.09 -0.26
CA PRO A 56 0.06 -14.07 0.19
C PRO A 56 0.59 -13.17 -0.93
N LEU A 57 0.65 -13.67 -2.16
CA LEU A 57 1.09 -12.88 -3.33
C LEU A 57 0.08 -11.81 -3.76
N GLN A 58 -1.21 -11.97 -3.46
CA GLN A 58 -2.24 -10.97 -3.76
C GLN A 58 -2.32 -9.86 -2.69
N LYS A 59 -1.52 -9.99 -1.62
CA LYS A 59 -1.43 -8.95 -0.60
C LYS A 59 -0.82 -7.68 -1.21
N PRO A 60 -1.40 -6.49 -0.98
CA PRO A 60 -0.80 -5.23 -1.41
C PRO A 60 0.56 -4.99 -0.75
N VAL A 61 1.47 -4.39 -1.52
CA VAL A 61 2.86 -4.17 -1.11
C VAL A 61 3.05 -3.32 0.15
N ASP A 62 2.11 -2.44 0.47
CA ASP A 62 2.14 -1.52 1.61
C ASP A 62 1.35 -2.02 2.85
N THR A 63 1.03 -3.33 2.87
CA THR A 63 0.38 -3.97 4.00
C THR A 63 1.38 -4.23 5.13
N GLY A 64 1.32 -3.43 6.20
CA GLY A 64 2.27 -3.50 7.34
C GLY A 64 2.16 -4.71 8.27
N TYR A 65 1.54 -5.82 7.86
CA TYR A 65 1.52 -7.08 8.61
C TYR A 65 1.71 -8.32 7.72
N GLY A 66 2.46 -9.29 8.25
CA GLY A 66 2.73 -10.57 7.60
C GLY A 66 1.57 -11.59 7.70
N PRO A 67 1.76 -12.82 7.20
CA PRO A 67 2.97 -13.31 6.53
C PRO A 67 3.13 -12.76 5.10
N TYR A 68 4.36 -12.68 4.60
CA TYR A 68 4.69 -12.24 3.24
C TYR A 68 5.35 -13.38 2.46
N ALA A 69 5.22 -13.37 1.13
CA ALA A 69 5.87 -14.34 0.25
C ALA A 69 7.25 -13.90 -0.25
N ASP A 70 7.58 -12.62 -0.11
CA ASP A 70 8.76 -11.96 -0.68
C ASP A 70 9.99 -11.99 0.24
N GLY A 71 9.79 -12.14 1.55
CA GLY A 71 10.84 -12.20 2.57
C GLY A 71 11.29 -10.84 3.11
N PHE A 72 10.61 -9.74 2.78
CA PHE A 72 10.94 -8.42 3.31
C PHE A 72 10.39 -8.19 4.73
N SER A 73 10.91 -7.18 5.42
CA SER A 73 10.51 -6.86 6.79
C SER A 73 9.15 -6.16 6.83
N THR A 74 8.43 -6.31 7.94
CA THR A 74 7.18 -5.59 8.20
C THR A 74 7.36 -4.07 8.15
N GLU A 75 8.52 -3.58 8.57
CA GLU A 75 8.87 -2.16 8.53
C GLU A 75 8.98 -1.64 7.09
N GLN A 76 9.64 -2.41 6.21
CA GLN A 76 9.73 -2.06 4.79
C GLN A 76 8.37 -2.11 4.10
N HIS A 77 7.52 -3.08 4.44
CA HIS A 77 6.12 -3.09 3.98
C HIS A 77 5.29 -1.94 4.57
N LYS A 78 5.69 -1.35 5.69
CA LYS A 78 4.95 -0.27 6.33
C LYS A 78 5.35 1.11 5.79
N PHE A 79 6.63 1.33 5.49
CA PHE A 79 7.18 2.64 5.16
C PHE A 79 7.99 2.68 3.85
N GLY A 80 8.10 1.56 3.14
CA GLY A 80 8.91 1.46 1.94
C GLY A 80 10.41 1.25 2.23
N PRO A 81 11.25 1.23 1.19
CA PRO A 81 10.93 1.40 -0.23
C PRO A 81 10.11 0.24 -0.80
N PHE A 82 9.08 0.56 -1.60
CA PHE A 82 8.15 -0.43 -2.17
C PHE A 82 8.62 -1.04 -3.50
N GLU A 83 9.50 -0.36 -4.23
CA GLU A 83 9.95 -0.83 -5.54
C GLU A 83 10.62 -2.21 -5.49
N PRO A 84 11.52 -2.51 -4.53
CA PRO A 84 12.10 -3.86 -4.40
C PRO A 84 11.04 -4.94 -4.13
N ILE A 85 9.99 -4.58 -3.39
CA ILE A 85 8.87 -5.48 -3.08
C ILE A 85 8.07 -5.76 -4.36
N ARG A 86 7.74 -4.72 -5.14
CA ARG A 86 7.01 -4.86 -6.42
C ARG A 86 7.74 -5.77 -7.39
N VAL A 87 9.04 -5.56 -7.56
CA VAL A 87 9.88 -6.40 -8.43
C VAL A 87 9.84 -7.85 -7.97
N ARG A 88 10.06 -8.09 -6.66
CA ARG A 88 10.07 -9.46 -6.11
C ARG A 88 8.73 -10.16 -6.23
N VAL A 89 7.63 -9.47 -5.94
CA VAL A 89 6.28 -10.01 -6.05
C VAL A 89 5.95 -10.33 -7.51
N LYS A 90 6.37 -9.50 -8.47
CA LYS A 90 6.19 -9.75 -9.90
C LYS A 90 6.96 -11.00 -10.37
N GLU A 91 8.20 -11.19 -9.91
CA GLU A 91 8.96 -12.42 -10.19
C GLU A 91 8.26 -13.67 -9.66
N LEU A 92 7.80 -13.61 -8.41
CA LEU A 92 7.10 -14.73 -7.78
C LEU A 92 5.78 -15.04 -8.49
N ALA A 93 5.04 -14.01 -8.87
CA ALA A 93 3.79 -14.15 -9.62
C ALA A 93 3.99 -14.76 -11.00
N ALA A 94 5.07 -14.37 -11.70
CA ALA A 94 5.44 -14.97 -12.98
C ALA A 94 5.79 -16.45 -12.84
N ALA A 95 6.42 -16.85 -11.72
CA ALA A 95 6.74 -18.25 -11.44
C ALA A 95 5.52 -19.08 -11.02
N SER A 96 4.56 -18.50 -10.29
CA SER A 96 3.37 -19.20 -9.79
C SER A 96 2.13 -19.09 -10.68
N GLY A 97 2.13 -18.21 -11.68
CA GLY A 97 0.96 -17.90 -12.51
C GLY A 97 -0.14 -17.15 -11.76
N THR A 98 0.18 -16.45 -10.68
CA THR A 98 -0.80 -15.73 -9.85
C THR A 98 -1.22 -14.41 -10.49
N THR A 99 -2.53 -14.20 -10.63
CA THR A 99 -3.10 -12.93 -11.11
C THR A 99 -3.19 -11.89 -9.99
N HIS A 100 -3.04 -10.61 -10.33
CA HIS A 100 -3.14 -9.45 -9.44
C HIS A 100 -2.18 -9.46 -8.23
N ALA A 101 -0.97 -9.98 -8.41
CA ALA A 101 0.01 -10.06 -7.34
C ALA A 101 0.55 -8.67 -6.97
N GLY A 102 0.52 -8.32 -5.68
CA GLY A 102 1.03 -7.03 -5.17
C GLY A 102 0.23 -5.80 -5.60
N GLY A 103 -0.90 -5.98 -6.28
CA GLY A 103 -1.75 -4.90 -6.77
C GLY A 103 -2.46 -4.14 -5.65
N PRO A 104 -2.98 -2.93 -5.93
CA PRO A 104 -3.87 -2.23 -5.01
C PRO A 104 -5.19 -3.00 -4.83
N ASP A 105 -5.79 -2.93 -3.63
CA ASP A 105 -7.09 -3.56 -3.32
C ASP A 105 -8.24 -3.08 -4.22
N HIS A 106 -8.09 -1.92 -4.85
CA HIS A 106 -9.01 -1.41 -5.86
C HIS A 106 -8.48 -1.84 -7.23
N ALA A 107 -9.31 -2.52 -8.01
CA ALA A 107 -8.97 -3.17 -9.29
C ALA A 107 -8.43 -2.26 -10.41
N SER A 108 -7.98 -1.04 -10.11
CA SER A 108 -7.19 -0.22 -11.04
C SER A 108 -5.79 -0.82 -11.14
N ASP A 109 -5.55 -1.56 -12.22
CA ASP A 109 -4.18 -1.93 -12.58
C ASP A 109 -3.39 -0.66 -12.92
N GLU A 110 -2.06 -0.73 -12.83
CA GLU A 110 -1.17 0.38 -13.19
C GLU A 110 -1.39 0.85 -14.65
N THR A 111 -1.94 -0.03 -15.49
CA THR A 111 -2.36 0.27 -16.87
C THR A 111 -3.54 1.24 -16.98
N ASP A 112 -4.38 1.37 -15.94
CA ASP A 112 -5.54 2.28 -15.95
C ASP A 112 -5.18 3.73 -15.61
N ARG A 113 -3.95 3.99 -15.12
CA ARG A 113 -3.49 5.34 -14.75
C ARG A 113 -2.84 6.11 -15.90
N VAL A 114 -2.71 5.51 -17.08
CA VAL A 114 -2.07 6.11 -18.29
C VAL A 114 -3.12 6.66 -19.27
N LYS A 115 -4.31 7.02 -18.79
CA LYS A 115 -5.34 7.72 -19.57
C LYS A 115 -5.71 9.03 -18.89
#